data_AF-A0A2A2ZB27-F1
#
_entry.id   AF-A0A2A2ZB27-F1
#
_cell.length_a   1.000
_cell.length_b   1.000
_cell.length_c   1.000
_cell.angle_alpha   90.00
_cell.angle_beta   90.00
_cell.angle_gamma   90.00
#
_symmetry.space_group_name_H-M   'P 1'
#
loop_
_entity.id
_entity.type
_entity.pdbx_description
1 polymer ?
#
loop_
_entity_poly.entity_id
_entity_poly.type
_entity_poly.pdbx_seq_one_letter_code
_entity_poly.pdbx_strand_id
1 'polypeptide(L)'
;MAAGRQFAVQFLGETKRVVAGRINEAGDGLVEPTDDVSDNAVQAVVEYVIHNFDGAVEVDYPDGVTYQIQVVKIGPRHADGSRFGLHPGGMIVGYTDQVDAER
;
A
#
# COMPACT_ATOMS: atom_id res chain seq x y z
N MET A 1 -13.12 23.57 -21.04
CA MET A 1 -12.56 22.22 -21.20
C MET A 1 -11.69 21.95 -19.99
N ALA A 2 -12.08 21.03 -19.11
CA ALA A 2 -11.22 20.63 -18.00
C ALA A 2 -9.93 20.06 -18.59
N ALA A 3 -8.77 20.55 -18.13
CA ALA A 3 -7.50 19.92 -18.50
C ALA A 3 -7.58 18.46 -18.04
N GLY A 4 -7.62 17.53 -19.00
CA GLY A 4 -7.64 16.09 -18.72
C GLY A 4 -6.44 15.74 -17.83
N ARG A 5 -6.63 14.76 -16.95
CA ARG A 5 -5.58 14.27 -16.06
C ARG A 5 -4.36 13.88 -16.91
N GLN A 6 -3.20 14.49 -16.64
CA GLN A 6 -2.00 14.29 -17.46
C GLN A 6 -1.16 13.07 -17.03
N PHE A 7 -1.24 12.70 -15.74
CA PHE A 7 -0.46 11.61 -15.15
C PHE A 7 -1.33 10.69 -14.29
N ALA A 8 -1.03 9.40 -14.31
CA ALA A 8 -1.65 8.41 -13.44
C ALA A 8 -0.59 7.50 -12.79
N VAL A 9 -1.06 6.79 -11.79
CA VAL A 9 -0.37 5.68 -11.13
C VAL A 9 -1.16 4.43 -11.46
N GLN A 10 -0.47 3.35 -11.86
CA GLN A 10 -1.10 2.09 -12.23
C GLN A 10 -0.36 0.93 -11.57
N PHE A 11 -1.11 -0.06 -11.10
CA PHE A 11 -0.56 -1.34 -10.66
C PHE A 11 -0.45 -2.30 -11.85
N LEU A 12 0.76 -2.78 -12.12
CA LEU A 12 1.04 -3.79 -13.15
C LEU A 12 0.94 -5.18 -12.52
N GLY A 13 -0.18 -5.86 -12.78
CA GLY A 13 -0.51 -7.13 -12.12
C GLY A 13 0.48 -8.27 -12.36
N GLU A 14 1.18 -8.28 -13.49
CA GLU A 14 2.17 -9.31 -13.82
C GLU A 14 3.47 -9.17 -13.03
N THR A 15 4.01 -7.94 -12.98
CA THR A 15 5.29 -7.64 -12.32
C THR A 15 5.14 -7.26 -10.85
N LYS A 16 3.89 -7.07 -10.38
CA LYS A 16 3.55 -6.59 -9.04
C LYS A 16 4.17 -5.23 -8.71
N ARG A 17 4.39 -4.40 -9.73
CA ARG A 17 4.94 -3.05 -9.58
C ARG A 17 3.85 -2.00 -9.68
N VAL A 18 4.05 -0.91 -8.95
CA VAL A 18 3.28 0.32 -9.13
C VAL A 18 4.12 1.26 -9.99
N VAL A 19 3.58 1.70 -11.10
CA VAL A 19 4.27 2.62 -12.03
C VAL A 19 3.54 3.94 -12.14
N ALA A 20 4.28 5.01 -12.41
CA ALA A 20 3.75 6.33 -12.72
C ALA A 20 4.13 6.72 -14.16
N GLY A 21 3.22 7.40 -14.86
CA GLY A 21 3.47 7.82 -16.23
C GLY A 21 2.38 8.73 -16.77
N ARG A 22 2.54 9.09 -18.06
CA ARG A 22 1.52 9.88 -18.78
C ARG A 22 0.34 9.00 -19.14
N ILE A 23 -0.87 9.54 -18.97
CA ILE A 23 -2.10 8.87 -19.39
C ILE A 23 -2.23 8.93 -20.92
N ASN A 24 -2.73 7.86 -21.53
CA ASN A 24 -3.06 7.79 -22.95
C ASN A 24 -4.30 8.65 -23.30
N GLU A 25 -4.58 8.86 -24.59
CA GLU A 25 -5.73 9.67 -24.99
C GLU A 25 -7.08 9.08 -24.54
N ALA A 26 -7.16 7.76 -24.37
CA ALA A 26 -8.35 7.05 -23.91
C ALA A 26 -8.63 7.22 -22.41
N GLY A 27 -7.65 7.65 -21.61
CA GLY A 27 -7.80 7.85 -20.17
C GLY A 27 -7.71 6.58 -19.32
N ASP A 28 -7.43 5.43 -19.93
CA ASP A 28 -7.54 4.10 -19.31
C ASP A 28 -6.20 3.38 -19.14
N GLY A 29 -5.10 3.98 -19.61
CA GLY A 29 -3.77 3.37 -19.55
C GLY A 29 -2.64 4.38 -19.58
N LEU A 30 -1.42 3.89 -19.37
CA LEU A 30 -0.21 4.68 -19.41
C LEU A 30 0.53 4.53 -20.75
N VAL A 31 1.18 5.61 -21.19
CA VAL A 31 2.09 5.62 -22.34
C VAL A 31 3.53 5.57 -21.83
N GLU A 32 4.37 4.76 -22.46
CA GLU A 32 5.80 4.71 -22.15
C GLU A 32 6.52 6.05 -22.45
N PRO A 33 7.59 6.37 -21.71
CA PRO A 33 8.15 5.61 -20.59
C PRO A 33 7.34 5.77 -19.29
N THR A 34 7.43 4.76 -18.42
CA THR A 34 6.88 4.78 -17.06
C THR A 34 7.99 4.58 -16.04
N ASP A 35 7.84 5.18 -14.86
CA ASP A 35 8.78 5.01 -13.73
C ASP A 35 8.22 4.02 -12.71
N ASP A 36 9.04 3.08 -12.23
CA ASP A 36 8.70 2.25 -11.07
C ASP A 36 8.72 3.13 -9.80
N VAL A 37 7.56 3.25 -9.17
CA VAL A 37 7.35 4.04 -7.96
C VAL A 37 6.84 3.19 -6.81
N SER A 38 7.01 1.86 -6.87
CA SER A 38 6.44 0.91 -5.91
C SER A 38 6.73 1.29 -4.44
N ASP A 39 7.99 1.49 -4.09
CA ASP A 39 8.39 1.76 -2.71
C ASP A 39 7.85 3.12 -2.23
N ASN A 40 7.97 4.13 -3.08
CA ASN A 40 7.48 5.49 -2.79
C ASN A 40 5.95 5.51 -2.65
N ALA A 41 5.23 4.75 -3.47
CA ALA A 41 3.78 4.65 -3.41
C ALA A 41 3.32 3.98 -2.12
N VAL A 42 3.98 2.88 -1.71
CA VAL A 42 3.69 2.21 -0.42
C VAL A 42 3.96 3.16 0.74
N GLN A 43 5.10 3.86 0.76
CA GLN A 43 5.41 4.83 1.80
C GLN A 43 4.39 5.97 1.84
N ALA A 44 4.00 6.51 0.69
CA ALA A 44 3.01 7.58 0.61
C ALA A 44 1.64 7.13 1.15
N VAL A 45 1.21 5.90 0.87
CA VAL A 45 -0.02 5.33 1.44
C VAL A 45 0.11 5.20 2.96
N VAL A 46 1.24 4.69 3.46
CA VAL A 46 1.50 4.58 4.91
C VAL A 46 1.38 5.94 5.60
N GLU A 47 2.05 6.96 5.07
CA GLU A 47 2.00 8.33 5.60
C GLU A 47 0.59 8.91 5.52
N TYR A 48 -0.10 8.75 4.39
CA TYR A 48 -1.47 9.22 4.20
C TYR A 48 -2.41 8.63 5.25
N VAL A 49 -2.34 7.33 5.49
CA VAL A 49 -3.19 6.63 6.46
C VAL A 49 -2.88 7.04 7.90
N ILE A 50 -1.60 7.15 8.28
CA ILE A 50 -1.20 7.59 9.63
C ILE A 50 -1.68 9.02 9.89
N HIS A 51 -1.45 9.94 8.95
CA HIS A 51 -1.64 11.36 9.20
C HIS A 51 -3.10 11.82 9.11
N ASN A 52 -3.95 11.10 8.38
CA ASN A 52 -5.34 11.53 8.15
C ASN A 52 -6.38 10.65 8.85
N PHE A 53 -6.05 9.39 9.19
CA PHE A 53 -7.05 8.42 9.67
C PHE A 53 -6.58 7.61 10.89
N ASP A 54 -5.61 8.14 11.66
CA ASP A 54 -5.07 7.49 12.87
C ASP A 54 -4.64 6.03 12.64
N GLY A 55 -4.11 5.74 11.46
CA GLY A 55 -3.56 4.43 11.11
C GLY A 55 -4.52 3.45 10.43
N ALA A 56 -5.81 3.77 10.23
CA ALA A 56 -6.73 2.89 9.49
C ALA A 56 -7.68 3.67 8.57
N VAL A 57 -7.77 3.28 7.29
CA VAL A 57 -8.72 3.86 6.34
C VAL A 57 -9.56 2.78 5.66
N GLU A 58 -10.83 3.07 5.44
CA GLU A 58 -11.75 2.21 4.69
C GLU A 58 -11.84 2.67 3.24
N VAL A 59 -11.89 1.71 2.32
CA VAL A 59 -11.93 1.91 0.87
C VAL A 59 -13.03 1.05 0.29
N ASP A 60 -14.05 1.69 -0.27
CA ASP A 60 -15.13 1.02 -0.98
C ASP A 60 -14.70 0.65 -2.41
N TYR A 61 -14.86 -0.61 -2.77
CA TYR A 61 -14.59 -1.10 -4.12
C TYR A 61 -15.88 -1.22 -4.95
N PRO A 62 -15.78 -1.17 -6.30
CA PRO A 62 -16.94 -1.29 -7.18
C PRO A 62 -17.69 -2.63 -7.08
N ASP A 63 -17.06 -3.66 -6.51
CA ASP A 63 -17.69 -4.94 -6.19
C ASP A 63 -18.68 -4.85 -5.00
N GLY A 64 -18.78 -3.68 -4.36
CA GLY A 64 -19.63 -3.43 -3.20
C GLY A 64 -18.99 -3.87 -1.88
N VAL A 65 -17.71 -4.29 -1.89
CA VAL A 65 -16.96 -4.68 -0.70
C VAL A 65 -16.14 -3.50 -0.19
N THR A 66 -16.25 -3.23 1.10
CA THR A 66 -15.37 -2.29 1.79
C THR A 66 -14.15 -3.03 2.31
N TYR A 67 -12.97 -2.58 1.91
CA TYR A 67 -11.68 -3.06 2.43
C TYR A 67 -11.13 -2.04 3.41
N GLN A 68 -10.42 -2.51 4.43
CA GLN A 68 -9.72 -1.63 5.37
C GLN A 68 -8.21 -1.78 5.21
N ILE A 69 -7.52 -0.67 5.01
CA ILE A 69 -6.07 -0.59 5.05
C ILE A 69 -5.67 -0.18 6.46
N GLN A 70 -4.93 -1.04 7.15
CA GLN A 70 -4.36 -0.74 8.46
C GLN A 70 -2.84 -0.63 8.38
N VAL A 71 -2.31 0.45 8.95
CA VAL A 71 -0.87 0.63 9.13
C VAL A 71 -0.50 0.21 10.55
N VAL A 72 0.25 -0.87 10.65
CA VAL A 72 0.73 -1.41 11.92
C VAL A 72 2.15 -0.95 12.19
N LYS A 73 2.40 -0.36 13.36
CA LYS A 73 3.75 0.03 13.78
C LYS A 73 4.48 -1.20 14.30
N ILE A 74 5.43 -1.72 13.53
CA ILE A 74 6.25 -2.86 13.93
C ILE A 74 7.47 -2.37 14.70
N GLY A 75 7.59 -2.80 15.96
CA GLY A 75 8.72 -2.52 16.82
C GLY A 75 9.99 -3.27 16.39
N PRO A 76 11.14 -2.94 17.01
CA PRO A 76 12.39 -3.64 16.75
C PRO A 76 12.26 -5.13 17.09
N ARG A 77 13.15 -5.92 16.49
CA ARG A 77 13.27 -7.34 16.78
C ARG A 77 13.86 -7.55 18.18
N HIS A 78 13.24 -8.43 18.96
CA HIS A 78 13.71 -8.85 20.28
C HIS A 78 14.80 -9.92 20.16
N ALA A 79 15.52 -10.16 21.26
CA ALA A 79 16.61 -11.13 21.31
C ALA A 79 16.16 -12.57 21.02
N ASP A 80 14.90 -12.89 21.29
CA ASP A 80 14.27 -14.18 21.00
C ASP A 80 13.74 -14.29 19.55
N GLY A 81 14.01 -13.29 18.71
CA GLY A 81 13.55 -13.23 17.31
C GLY A 81 12.11 -12.72 17.12
N SER A 82 11.37 -12.50 18.20
CA SER A 82 10.01 -11.96 18.12
C SER A 82 9.99 -10.47 17.76
N ARG A 83 8.84 -10.00 17.28
CA ARG A 83 8.51 -8.59 17.04
C ARG A 83 7.12 -8.31 17.59
N PHE A 84 6.85 -7.08 17.97
CA PHE A 84 5.50 -6.64 18.34
C PHE A 84 5.00 -5.58 17.37
N GLY A 85 3.73 -5.69 16.97
CA GLY A 85 3.01 -4.67 16.22
C GLY A 85 2.01 -3.96 17.10
N LEU A 86 1.98 -2.64 16.99
CA LEU A 86 0.90 -1.81 17.51
C LEU A 86 -0.06 -1.50 16.36
N HIS A 87 -1.24 -2.09 16.42
CA HIS A 87 -2.33 -1.86 15.48
C HIS A 87 -3.06 -0.55 15.79
N PRO A 88 -3.76 0.01 14.79
CA PRO A 88 -4.73 1.09 15.03
C PRO A 88 -5.74 0.67 16.12
N GLY A 89 -6.09 1.59 17.02
CA GLY A 89 -6.95 1.29 18.17
C GLY A 89 -6.23 0.68 19.39
N GLY A 90 -4.90 0.51 19.33
CA GLY A 90 -4.08 0.20 20.51
C GLY A 90 -3.86 -1.30 20.78
N MET A 91 -4.36 -2.18 19.91
CA MET A 91 -4.11 -3.62 20.02
C MET A 91 -2.64 -3.93 19.76
N ILE A 92 -2.02 -4.73 20.63
CA ILE A 92 -0.63 -5.20 20.47
C ILE A 92 -0.66 -6.67 20.05
N VAL A 93 0.02 -6.98 18.95
CA VAL A 93 0.13 -8.34 18.40
C VAL A 93 1.60 -8.75 18.33
N GLY A 94 1.91 -9.96 18.82
CA GLY A 94 3.23 -10.57 18.68
C GLY A 94 3.38 -11.30 17.35
N TYR A 95 4.53 -11.13 16.71
CA TYR A 95 4.95 -11.88 15.53
C TYR A 95 6.20 -12.65 15.89
N THR A 96 6.15 -13.96 15.77
CA THR A 96 7.36 -14.78 15.70
C THR A 96 7.74 -14.91 14.24
N ASP A 97 9.03 -15.06 13.95
CA ASP A 97 9.43 -15.58 12.64
C ASP A 97 8.88 -17.01 12.55
N GLN A 98 7.68 -17.17 12.02
CA GLN A 98 7.26 -18.46 11.47
C GLN A 98 8.14 -18.66 10.25
N VAL A 99 9.31 -19.24 10.47
CA VAL A 99 9.92 -20.08 9.46
C VAL A 99 8.96 -21.25 9.38
N ASP A 100 8.03 -21.21 8.41
CA ASP A 100 7.18 -22.34 8.11
C ASP A 100 8.09 -23.57 7.95
N ALA A 101 7.97 -24.45 8.93
CA ALA A 101 8.54 -25.78 8.91
C ALA A 101 7.73 -26.65 7.95
N GLU A 102 7.70 -26.27 6.66
CA GLU A 102 7.26 -27.13 5.56
C GLU A 102 8.18 -26.91 4.37
N ARG A 103 9.23 -27.75 4.30
CA ARG A 103 10.04 -28.01 3.12
C ARG A 103 10.05 -29.50 2.87
#